data_AF-A0A7V6HHH0-F1
#
_entry.id   AF-A0A7V6HHH0-F1
#
_cell.length_a   1.000
_cell.length_b   1.000
_cell.length_c   1.000
_cell.angle_alpha   90.00
_cell.angle_beta   90.00
_cell.angle_gamma   90.00
#
_symmetry.space_group_name_H-M   'P 1'
#
loop_
_entity.id
_entity.type
_entity.pdbx_description
1 polymer ?
#
loop_
_entity_poly.entity_id
_entity_poly.type
_entity_poly.pdbx_seq_one_letter_code
_entity_poly.pdbx_strand_id
1 'polypeptide(L)'
;MTVYLDSTLVIRQLVGTKNPWPGWGAWDAAYASALMRTECYRTANLLRLSGKLDDEQRARLGTWIERVCKSVTIVPVTDGVLQRAADAFPTAVGTVQAIHLATLLELKSVHDITCLVATADDELLRAAESMGFSDALKAPLKSDPEPASKESAPKESAPKKAASKDKDDAPADAASK
;
A
#
# COMPACT_ATOMS: atom_id res chain seq x y z
N MET A 1 3.24 -11.41 0.38
CA MET A 1 4.62 -10.90 0.29
C MET A 1 4.89 -9.93 1.44
N THR A 2 6.12 -9.92 1.95
CA THR A 2 6.63 -8.88 2.86
C THR A 2 7.37 -7.84 2.03
N VAL A 3 7.11 -6.56 2.26
CA VAL A 3 7.72 -5.46 1.49
C VAL A 3 8.55 -4.52 2.35
N TYR A 4 9.56 -3.92 1.74
CA TYR A 4 10.31 -2.80 2.29
C TYR A 4 9.97 -1.55 1.49
N LEU A 5 9.42 -0.53 2.15
CA LEU A 5 9.05 0.74 1.53
C LEU A 5 10.17 1.76 1.69
N ASP A 6 10.48 2.46 0.61
CA ASP A 6 11.30 3.67 0.66
C ASP A 6 10.44 4.94 0.54
N SER A 7 11.08 6.10 0.69
CA SER A 7 10.37 7.38 0.62
C SER A 7 9.84 7.71 -0.78
N THR A 8 10.53 7.26 -1.84
CA THR A 8 10.17 7.59 -3.22
C THR A 8 8.83 6.98 -3.61
N LEU A 9 8.58 5.71 -3.25
CA LEU A 9 7.32 5.05 -3.55
C LEU A 9 6.18 5.56 -2.68
N VAL A 10 6.44 5.83 -1.39
CA VAL A 10 5.44 6.41 -0.48
C VAL A 10 4.97 7.77 -1.01
N ILE A 11 5.89 8.67 -1.35
CA ILE A 11 5.53 9.98 -1.88
C ILE A 11 4.80 9.85 -3.22
N ARG A 12 5.26 8.97 -4.12
CA ARG A 12 4.60 8.71 -5.41
C ARG A 12 3.13 8.30 -5.23
N GLN A 13 2.85 7.46 -4.23
CA GLN A 13 1.50 7.03 -3.91
C GLN A 13 0.67 8.18 -3.30
N LEU A 14 1.21 8.91 -2.33
CA LEU A 14 0.45 9.90 -1.57
C LEU A 14 0.18 11.20 -2.33
N VAL A 15 1.07 11.60 -3.25
CA VAL A 15 0.89 12.81 -4.06
C VAL A 15 -0.05 12.56 -5.25
N GLY A 16 -0.51 11.32 -5.47
CA GLY A 16 -1.44 11.00 -6.55
C GLY A 16 -0.81 11.21 -7.93
N THR A 17 0.41 10.69 -8.12
CA THR A 17 1.06 10.72 -9.44
C THR A 17 0.24 9.91 -10.46
N LYS A 18 0.44 10.16 -11.76
CA LYS A 18 -0.31 9.49 -12.85
C LYS A 18 -0.19 7.95 -12.86
N ASN A 19 0.70 7.38 -12.06
CA ASN A 19 0.96 5.94 -12.03
C ASN A 19 1.16 5.47 -10.58
N PRO A 20 0.10 5.40 -9.74
CA PRO A 20 0.19 4.78 -8.42
C PRO A 20 0.55 3.30 -8.58
N TRP A 21 1.22 2.71 -7.58
CA TRP A 21 1.54 1.29 -7.64
C TRP A 21 0.28 0.47 -7.29
N PRO A 22 -0.22 -0.41 -8.18
CA PRO A 22 -1.45 -1.17 -7.91
C PRO A 22 -1.33 -2.14 -6.73
N GLY A 23 -0.10 -2.52 -6.34
CA GLY A 23 0.16 -3.38 -5.19
C GLY A 23 0.14 -2.67 -3.84
N TRP A 24 -0.20 -1.38 -3.79
CA TRP A 24 -0.26 -0.62 -2.55
C TRP A 24 -1.26 -1.23 -1.55
N GLY A 25 -0.78 -1.69 -0.40
CA GLY A 25 -1.56 -2.37 0.63
C GLY A 25 -1.74 -3.87 0.42
N ALA A 26 -1.35 -4.42 -0.74
CA ALA A 26 -1.50 -5.85 -1.07
C ALA A 26 -0.32 -6.71 -0.54
N TRP A 27 0.19 -6.40 0.64
CA TRP A 27 1.29 -7.11 1.31
C TRP A 27 0.83 -7.75 2.63
N ASP A 28 1.54 -8.77 3.10
CA ASP A 28 1.32 -9.37 4.43
C ASP A 28 1.86 -8.48 5.55
N ALA A 29 3.04 -7.91 5.32
CA ALA A 29 3.72 -7.02 6.22
C ALA A 29 4.54 -6.01 5.42
N ALA A 30 4.70 -4.82 5.98
CA ALA A 30 5.53 -3.76 5.40
C ALA A 30 6.50 -3.24 6.46
N TYR A 31 7.74 -3.06 6.04
CA TYR A 31 8.82 -2.49 6.83
C TYR A 31 9.35 -1.23 6.14
N ALA A 32 9.89 -0.31 6.92
CA ALA A 32 10.60 0.85 6.38
C ALA A 32 11.65 1.33 7.37
N SER A 33 12.73 1.93 6.88
CA SER A 33 13.66 2.65 7.75
C SER A 33 12.97 3.86 8.40
N ALA A 34 13.35 4.19 9.63
CA ALA A 34 12.97 5.45 10.28
C ALA A 34 13.36 6.69 9.45
N LEU A 35 14.35 6.55 8.55
CA LEU A 35 14.74 7.59 7.60
C LEU A 35 13.59 7.99 6.65
N MET A 36 12.75 7.03 6.25
CA MET A 36 11.64 7.22 5.30
C MET A 36 10.75 8.40 5.69
N ARG A 37 10.43 8.53 6.98
CA ARG A 37 9.60 9.62 7.50
C ARG A 37 10.24 10.98 7.24
N THR A 38 11.53 11.10 7.53
CA THR A 38 12.29 12.34 7.34
C THR A 38 12.34 12.71 5.86
N GLU A 39 12.65 11.76 5.00
CA GLU A 39 12.70 11.97 3.55
C GLU A 39 11.34 12.39 3.00
N CYS A 40 10.24 11.73 3.42
CA CYS A 40 8.90 12.10 3.01
C CYS A 40 8.59 13.56 3.38
N TYR A 41 8.93 14.00 4.60
CA TYR A 41 8.72 15.38 5.02
C TYR A 41 9.66 16.38 4.33
N ARG A 42 10.88 15.99 3.98
CA ARG A 42 11.78 16.82 3.16
C ARG A 42 11.21 17.00 1.77
N THR A 43 10.76 15.93 1.12
CA THR A 43 10.14 15.98 -0.20
C THR A 43 8.85 16.80 -0.17
N ALA A 44 7.96 16.60 0.80
CA ALA A 44 6.74 17.40 0.96
C ALA A 44 7.04 18.90 1.12
N ASN A 45 8.08 19.26 1.90
CA ASN A 45 8.48 20.65 2.06
C ASN A 45 9.06 21.24 0.76
N LEU A 46 9.84 20.48 0.01
CA LEU A 46 10.38 20.92 -1.29
C LEU A 46 9.27 21.12 -2.32
N LEU A 47 8.27 20.22 -2.35
CA LEU A 47 7.10 20.38 -3.22
C LEU A 47 6.32 21.65 -2.89
N ARG A 48 6.17 21.98 -1.60
CA ARG A 48 5.54 23.23 -1.17
C ARG A 48 6.36 24.46 -1.59
N LEU A 49 7.68 24.45 -1.32
CA LEU A 49 8.56 25.58 -1.68
C LEU A 49 8.66 25.80 -3.19
N SER A 50 8.50 24.74 -3.99
CA SER A 50 8.45 24.84 -5.47
C SER A 50 7.07 25.17 -6.03
N GLY A 51 6.07 25.45 -5.19
CA GLY A 51 4.71 25.79 -5.60
C GLY A 51 3.89 24.61 -6.16
N LYS A 52 4.40 23.38 -6.05
CA LYS A 52 3.69 22.16 -6.47
C LYS A 52 2.64 21.70 -5.46
N LEU A 53 2.76 22.14 -4.20
CA LEU A 53 1.75 21.98 -3.17
C LEU A 53 1.47 23.33 -2.51
N ASP A 54 0.21 23.62 -2.25
CA ASP A 54 -0.17 24.69 -1.33
C ASP A 54 -0.04 24.24 0.15
N ASP A 55 -0.25 25.17 1.08
CA ASP A 55 -0.11 24.89 2.52
C ASP A 55 -1.12 23.85 3.02
N GLU A 56 -2.33 23.82 2.47
CA GLU A 56 -3.39 22.90 2.84
C GLU A 56 -3.10 21.47 2.33
N GLN A 57 -2.65 21.36 1.07
CA GLN A 57 -2.16 20.14 0.46
C GLN A 57 -0.96 19.58 1.21
N ARG A 58 -0.01 20.43 1.63
CA ARG A 58 1.09 20.00 2.50
C ARG A 58 0.57 19.47 3.83
N ALA A 59 -0.38 20.15 4.48
CA ALA A 59 -0.93 19.71 5.76
C ALA A 59 -1.64 18.34 5.64
N ARG A 60 -2.43 18.14 4.58
CA ARG A 60 -3.04 16.85 4.24
C ARG A 60 -2.00 15.76 4.01
N LEU A 61 -0.98 16.03 3.19
CA LEU A 61 0.11 15.10 2.91
C LEU A 61 0.84 14.70 4.20
N GLY A 62 1.08 15.66 5.10
CA GLY A 62 1.67 15.38 6.41
C GLY A 62 0.84 14.41 7.26
N THR A 63 -0.48 14.52 7.21
CA THR A 63 -1.39 13.57 7.88
C THR A 63 -1.32 12.18 7.26
N TRP A 64 -1.22 12.09 5.93
CA TRP A 64 -1.10 10.82 5.23
C TRP A 64 0.25 10.14 5.45
N ILE A 65 1.35 10.90 5.49
CA ILE A 65 2.69 10.39 5.84
C ILE A 65 2.64 9.72 7.23
N GLU A 66 2.03 10.36 8.22
CA GLU A 66 1.89 9.78 9.56
C GLU A 66 1.04 8.52 9.57
N ARG A 67 -0.03 8.46 8.76
CA ARG A 67 -0.84 7.25 8.63
C ARG A 67 -0.02 6.09 8.07
N VAL A 68 0.78 6.34 7.04
CA VAL A 68 1.69 5.32 6.47
C VAL A 68 2.71 4.87 7.51
N CYS A 69 3.35 5.80 8.23
CA CYS A 69 4.34 5.45 9.26
C CYS A 69 3.74 4.62 10.40
N LYS A 70 2.45 4.81 10.72
CA LYS A 70 1.74 4.01 11.74
C LYS A 70 1.26 2.65 11.22
N SER A 71 1.14 2.47 9.92
CA SER A 71 0.66 1.22 9.31
C SER A 71 1.78 0.26 8.91
N VAL A 72 3.05 0.65 9.08
CA VAL A 72 4.21 -0.17 8.73
C VAL A 72 5.14 -0.30 9.94
N THR A 73 5.92 -1.38 9.97
CA THR A 73 6.94 -1.54 11.01
C THR A 73 8.14 -0.64 10.69
N ILE A 74 8.38 0.35 11.53
CA ILE A 74 9.51 1.28 11.38
C ILE A 74 10.75 0.68 12.05
N VAL A 75 11.79 0.45 11.26
CA VAL A 75 13.10 -0.02 11.71
C VAL A 75 13.96 1.18 12.09
N PRO A 76 14.46 1.27 13.33
CA PRO A 76 15.33 2.37 13.74
C PRO A 76 16.63 2.43 12.92
N VAL A 77 17.13 3.63 12.67
CA VAL A 77 18.50 3.81 12.15
C VAL A 77 19.44 3.82 13.36
N THR A 78 19.93 2.63 13.71
CA THR A 78 20.87 2.43 14.83
C THR A 78 22.32 2.72 14.39
N ASP A 79 23.24 2.76 15.35
CA ASP A 79 24.68 2.83 15.04
C ASP A 79 25.13 1.62 14.21
N GLY A 80 24.54 0.44 14.41
CA GLY A 80 24.81 -0.75 13.60
C GLY A 80 24.37 -0.57 12.14
N VAL A 81 23.19 0.01 11.91
CA VAL A 81 22.73 0.38 10.56
C VAL A 81 23.69 1.39 9.93
N LEU A 82 24.11 2.42 10.66
CA LEU A 82 25.03 3.45 10.14
C LEU A 82 26.41 2.88 9.82
N GLN A 83 26.94 2.01 10.69
CA GLN A 83 28.22 1.34 10.46
C GLN A 83 28.13 0.46 9.21
N ARG A 84 27.06 -0.35 9.08
CA ARG A 84 26.86 -1.15 7.88
C ARG A 84 26.67 -0.29 6.63
N ALA A 85 26.03 0.87 6.73
CA ALA A 85 25.85 1.78 5.60
C ALA A 85 27.17 2.45 5.15
N ALA A 86 28.19 2.51 6.03
CA ALA A 86 29.51 3.03 5.70
C ALA A 86 30.40 2.01 4.94
N ASP A 87 30.07 0.71 5.02
CA ASP A 87 30.79 -0.33 4.31
C ASP A 87 30.52 -0.30 2.80
N ALA A 88 31.39 -0.97 2.03
CA ALA A 88 31.23 -1.08 0.59
C ALA A 88 29.93 -1.83 0.19
N PHE A 89 29.32 -1.36 -0.88
CA PHE A 89 28.21 -2.02 -1.57
C PHE A 89 28.65 -2.50 -2.96
N PRO A 90 28.01 -3.54 -3.53
CA PRO A 90 28.40 -4.08 -4.83
C PRO A 90 28.20 -3.11 -6.01
N THR A 91 27.36 -2.08 -5.84
CA THR A 91 27.10 -1.04 -6.83
C THR A 91 27.30 0.35 -6.21
N ALA A 92 27.46 1.36 -7.07
CA ALA A 92 27.47 2.75 -6.62
C ALA A 92 26.11 3.10 -5.98
N VAL A 93 26.15 3.63 -4.75
CA VAL A 93 24.97 4.06 -4.00
C VAL A 93 25.31 5.34 -3.23
N GLY A 94 24.34 6.24 -3.11
CA GLY A 94 24.43 7.39 -2.22
C GLY A 94 24.23 7.01 -0.75
N THR A 95 24.51 7.94 0.15
CA THR A 95 24.38 7.72 1.61
C THR A 95 22.98 7.30 2.03
N VAL A 96 21.93 7.89 1.44
CA VAL A 96 20.53 7.57 1.76
C VAL A 96 20.20 6.14 1.32
N GLN A 97 20.56 5.76 0.10
CA GLN A 97 20.40 4.41 -0.41
C GLN A 97 21.17 3.39 0.45
N ALA A 98 22.40 3.72 0.84
CA ALA A 98 23.21 2.88 1.73
C ALA A 98 22.52 2.63 3.09
N ILE A 99 21.88 3.65 3.68
CA ILE A 99 21.12 3.50 4.94
C ILE A 99 19.90 2.60 4.73
N HIS A 100 19.15 2.75 3.63
CA HIS A 100 18.03 1.85 3.34
C HIS A 100 18.49 0.41 3.14
N LEU A 101 19.59 0.18 2.41
CA LEU A 101 20.14 -1.15 2.19
C LEU A 101 20.65 -1.77 3.49
N ALA A 102 21.36 -1.01 4.33
CA ALA A 102 21.81 -1.47 5.64
C ALA A 102 20.63 -1.87 6.54
N THR A 103 19.55 -1.08 6.53
CA THR A 103 18.30 -1.40 7.24
C THR A 103 17.69 -2.71 6.73
N LEU A 104 17.65 -2.88 5.41
CA LEU A 104 17.12 -4.09 4.76
C LEU A 104 17.96 -5.34 5.08
N LEU A 105 19.28 -5.18 5.15
CA LEU A 105 20.19 -6.25 5.54
C LEU A 105 20.06 -6.64 7.00
N GLU A 106 19.84 -5.68 7.90
CA GLU A 106 19.56 -5.94 9.32
C GLU A 106 18.28 -6.76 9.49
N LEU A 107 17.20 -6.40 8.77
CA LEU A 107 15.97 -7.20 8.75
C LEU A 107 16.24 -8.66 8.36
N LYS A 108 17.07 -8.87 7.33
CA LYS A 108 17.40 -10.22 6.86
C LYS A 108 18.31 -10.97 7.84
N SER A 109 19.37 -10.35 8.32
CA SER A 109 20.43 -11.04 9.09
C SER A 109 20.10 -11.22 10.57
N VAL A 110 19.40 -10.26 11.17
CA VAL A 110 19.09 -10.24 12.62
C VAL A 110 17.70 -10.80 12.88
N HIS A 111 16.74 -10.53 11.99
CA HIS A 111 15.33 -10.85 12.22
C HIS A 111 14.79 -11.95 11.31
N ASP A 112 15.60 -12.50 10.40
CA ASP A 112 15.19 -13.50 9.39
C ASP A 112 13.99 -13.03 8.54
N ILE A 113 13.90 -11.71 8.30
CA ILE A 113 12.84 -11.09 7.50
C ILE A 113 13.42 -10.73 6.13
N THR A 114 12.98 -11.47 5.11
CA THR A 114 13.28 -11.13 3.72
C THR A 114 12.14 -10.32 3.11
N CYS A 115 12.46 -9.10 2.66
CA CYS A 115 11.50 -8.21 2.01
C CYS A 115 11.74 -8.14 0.49
N LEU A 116 10.66 -7.90 -0.25
CA LEU A 116 10.73 -7.32 -1.59
C LEU A 116 10.86 -5.80 -1.49
N VAL A 117 11.72 -5.19 -2.30
CA VAL A 117 11.97 -3.75 -2.26
C VAL A 117 10.93 -3.04 -3.12
N ALA A 118 10.16 -2.16 -2.49
CA ALA A 118 9.17 -1.32 -3.15
C ALA A 118 9.73 0.11 -3.21
N THR A 119 10.38 0.42 -4.34
CA THR A 119 11.03 1.71 -4.58
C THR A 119 10.79 2.20 -6.01
N ALA A 120 10.82 3.52 -6.22
CA ALA A 120 10.91 4.14 -7.54
C ALA A 120 12.33 4.65 -7.86
N ASP A 121 13.31 4.34 -7.02
CA ASP A 121 14.74 4.67 -7.18
C ASP A 121 15.48 3.47 -7.80
N ASP A 122 15.90 3.63 -9.06
CA ASP A 122 16.61 2.60 -9.81
C ASP A 122 17.99 2.27 -9.24
N GLU A 123 18.66 3.21 -8.57
CA GLU A 123 19.96 2.97 -7.94
C GLU A 123 19.78 2.10 -6.68
N LEU A 124 18.78 2.43 -5.85
CA LEU A 124 18.44 1.62 -4.69
C LEU A 124 18.02 0.20 -5.10
N LEU A 125 17.17 0.09 -6.12
CA LEU A 125 16.68 -1.20 -6.59
C LEU A 125 17.83 -2.07 -7.12
N ARG A 126 18.68 -1.51 -8.00
CA ARG A 126 19.82 -2.24 -8.59
C ARG A 126 20.78 -2.74 -7.51
N ALA A 127 21.06 -1.91 -6.52
CA ALA A 127 21.89 -2.28 -5.39
C ALA A 127 21.25 -3.42 -4.58
N ALA A 128 19.96 -3.33 -4.26
CA ALA A 128 19.25 -4.36 -3.54
C ALA A 128 19.21 -5.70 -4.29
N GLU A 129 18.97 -5.67 -5.61
CA GLU A 129 19.01 -6.84 -6.49
C GLU A 129 20.39 -7.52 -6.48
N SER A 130 21.48 -6.75 -6.50
CA SER A 130 22.84 -7.29 -6.38
C SER A 130 23.12 -8.01 -5.06
N MET A 131 22.29 -7.76 -4.04
CA MET A 131 22.38 -8.35 -2.70
C MET A 131 21.31 -9.44 -2.46
N GLY A 132 20.56 -9.79 -3.51
CA GLY A 132 19.56 -10.86 -3.48
C GLY A 132 18.19 -10.44 -2.95
N PHE A 133 17.83 -9.16 -3.00
CA PHE A 133 16.46 -8.68 -2.75
C PHE A 133 15.76 -8.39 -4.08
N SER A 134 14.48 -8.71 -4.21
CA SER A 134 13.76 -8.56 -5.49
C SER A 134 12.81 -7.37 -5.49
N ASP A 135 12.48 -6.90 -6.70
CA ASP A 135 11.54 -5.80 -6.95
C ASP A 135 10.10 -6.17 -6.58
N ALA A 136 9.50 -5.41 -5.65
CA ALA A 136 8.09 -5.58 -5.29
C ALA A 136 7.14 -5.16 -6.41
N LEU A 137 7.51 -4.21 -7.26
CA LEU A 137 6.65 -3.69 -8.34
C LEU A 137 6.47 -4.70 -9.48
N LYS A 138 7.38 -5.68 -9.61
CA LYS A 138 7.30 -6.79 -10.57
C LYS A 138 6.71 -8.06 -9.98
N ALA A 139 6.53 -8.12 -8.65
CA ALA A 139 5.99 -9.30 -8.01
C ALA A 139 4.49 -9.46 -8.34
N PRO A 140 4.01 -10.71 -8.49
CA PRO A 140 2.60 -10.95 -8.71
C PRO A 140 1.79 -10.40 -7.53
N LEU A 141 0.79 -9.58 -7.85
CA LEU A 141 -0.12 -9.03 -6.85
C LEU A 141 -0.93 -10.17 -6.25
N LYS A 142 -1.20 -10.08 -4.95
CA LYS A 142 -2.26 -10.90 -4.37
C LYS A 142 -3.57 -10.54 -5.06
N SER A 143 -4.22 -11.53 -5.67
CA SER A 143 -5.63 -11.39 -6.03
C SER A 143 -6.43 -11.14 -4.76
N ASP A 144 -7.48 -10.31 -4.85
CA ASP A 144 -8.46 -10.16 -3.77
C ASP A 144 -8.92 -11.55 -3.30
N PRO A 145 -9.24 -11.74 -2.01
CA PRO A 145 -9.95 -12.94 -1.60
C PRO A 145 -11.22 -13.02 -2.45
N GLU A 146 -11.34 -14.13 -3.20
CA GLU A 146 -12.53 -14.46 -3.98
C GLU A 146 -13.76 -14.23 -3.10
N PRO A 147 -14.77 -13.46 -3.54
CA PRO A 147 -15.96 -13.27 -2.73
C PRO A 147 -16.54 -14.66 -2.49
N ALA A 148 -16.73 -15.00 -1.21
CA ALA A 148 -17.29 -16.26 -0.75
C ALA A 148 -18.38 -16.71 -1.73
N SER A 149 -18.13 -17.86 -2.35
CA SER A 149 -19.04 -18.51 -3.28
C SER A 149 -20.45 -18.41 -2.73
N LYS A 150 -21.34 -17.78 -3.51
CA LYS A 150 -22.75 -17.67 -3.17
C LYS A 150 -23.26 -19.08 -2.88
N GLU A 151 -23.55 -19.31 -1.61
CA GLU A 151 -24.32 -20.42 -1.11
C GLU A 151 -25.57 -20.55 -1.99
N SER A 152 -25.70 -21.71 -2.63
CA SER A 152 -26.75 -22.03 -3.56
C SER A 152 -28.12 -21.92 -2.88
N ALA A 153 -28.92 -20.94 -3.29
CA ALA A 153 -30.32 -20.86 -2.91
C ALA A 153 -31.11 -22.11 -3.39
N PRO A 154 -32.10 -22.61 -2.63
CA PRO A 154 -32.84 -23.80 -3.00
C PRO A 154 -33.77 -23.55 -4.19
N LYS A 155 -33.91 -24.56 -5.05
CA LYS A 155 -34.80 -24.60 -6.21
C LYS A 155 -36.26 -24.33 -5.81
N GLU A 156 -36.83 -23.27 -6.37
CA GLU A 156 -38.26 -22.97 -6.35
C GLU A 156 -39.01 -23.99 -7.22
N SER A 157 -39.93 -24.75 -6.60
CA SER A 157 -40.85 -25.66 -7.28
C SER A 157 -42.07 -24.90 -7.79
N ALA A 158 -42.31 -24.94 -9.10
CA ALA A 158 -43.47 -24.34 -9.76
C ALA A 158 -44.82 -24.93 -9.26
N PRO A 159 -45.88 -24.11 -9.11
CA PRO A 159 -47.21 -24.61 -8.73
C PRO A 159 -48.05 -25.08 -9.93
N LYS A 160 -48.79 -26.17 -9.72
CA LYS A 160 -49.82 -26.71 -10.63
C LYS A 160 -51.06 -25.80 -10.64
N LYS A 161 -51.60 -25.61 -11.84
CA LYS A 161 -52.80 -24.86 -12.19
C LYS A 161 -54.07 -25.66 -11.84
N ALA A 162 -55.07 -25.03 -11.22
CA ALA A 162 -56.49 -25.39 -11.34
C ALA A 162 -57.35 -24.15 -11.08
N ALA A 163 -58.36 -23.95 -11.92
CA ALA A 163 -59.19 -22.75 -12.01
C ALA A 163 -60.64 -23.07 -11.64
N SER A 164 -61.32 -22.13 -10.96
CA SER A 164 -62.74 -21.75 -11.08
C SER A 164 -63.10 -20.85 -9.88
N LYS A 165 -63.52 -19.59 -10.00
CA LYS A 165 -64.72 -18.96 -10.62
C LYS A 165 -65.70 -18.53 -9.49
N ASP A 166 -66.36 -17.40 -9.75
CA ASP A 166 -67.51 -16.78 -9.07
C ASP A 166 -67.17 -15.85 -7.89
N LYS A 167 -67.84 -14.71 -7.64
CA LYS A 167 -68.65 -13.73 -8.40
C LYS A 167 -69.11 -12.69 -7.36
N ASP A 168 -69.50 -11.50 -7.81
CA ASP A 168 -70.31 -10.48 -7.10
C ASP A 168 -69.61 -9.76 -5.90
N ASP A 169 -69.81 -8.50 -5.56
CA ASP A 169 -70.71 -7.43 -6.00
C ASP A 169 -70.16 -6.08 -5.47
N ALA A 170 -70.20 -5.03 -6.31
CA ALA A 170 -70.44 -3.58 -6.11
C ALA A 170 -70.09 -2.81 -4.76
N PRO A 171 -70.33 -1.48 -4.64
CA PRO A 171 -69.24 -0.50 -4.47
C PRO A 171 -69.49 0.55 -3.34
N ALA A 172 -68.73 1.66 -3.39
CA ALA A 172 -68.88 2.92 -2.64
C ALA A 172 -68.28 2.91 -1.23
N ASP A 173 -67.72 3.98 -0.67
CA ASP A 173 -67.85 5.40 -0.96
C ASP A 173 -66.71 6.18 -0.27
N ALA A 174 -66.52 7.42 -0.72
CA ALA A 174 -66.24 8.60 0.07
C ALA A 174 -64.90 8.81 0.82
N ALA A 175 -64.27 9.90 0.38
CA ALA A 175 -63.89 11.08 1.18
C ALA A 175 -62.45 11.17 1.75
N SER A 176 -61.67 11.98 1.02
CA SER A 176 -61.03 13.22 1.51
C SER A 176 -60.60 13.29 2.97
N LYS A 177 -59.29 13.30 3.21
CA LYS A 177 -58.49 14.54 3.41
C LYS A 177 -57.01 14.22 3.47
#